data_AF-A0A0E9XUW7-F1
#
_entry.id   AF-A0A0E9XUW7-F1
#
_cell.length_a   1.000
_cell.length_b   1.000
_cell.length_c   1.000
_cell.angle_alpha   90.00
_cell.angle_beta   90.00
_cell.angle_gamma   90.00
#
_symmetry.space_group_name_H-M   'P 1'
#
loop_
_entity.id
_entity.type
_entity.pdbx_description
1 polymer ?
#
loop_
_entity_poly.entity_id
_entity_poly.type
_entity_poly.pdbx_seq_one_letter_code
_entity_poly.pdbx_strand_id
1 'polypeptide(L)'
;MGHRGVLVVLATAVFLCHAVPGDEKHGGSDTKCPLTVKVLDAVRGTPAPAITLRVYRKATDGSWAEVTRGATDAAGEAHGLIDEQNFTPGVYRVEFDTKTYWKAERQTPFHELADVVFQAHADGHRHYTLALLLSPFSYTTTAVVTNAHE
;
A
#
# COMPACT_ATOMS: atom_id res chain seq x y z
N MET A 1 -11.66 -49.43 50.59
CA MET A 1 -11.68 -47.95 50.48
C MET A 1 -10.67 -47.58 49.39
N GLY A 2 -11.16 -47.11 48.25
CA GLY A 2 -10.40 -47.09 46.99
C GLY A 2 -9.34 -45.99 46.90
N HIS A 3 -8.20 -46.34 46.29
CA HIS A 3 -7.21 -45.38 45.81
C HIS A 3 -7.67 -44.84 44.45
N ARG A 4 -8.02 -43.55 44.42
CA ARG A 4 -8.30 -42.84 43.16
C ARG A 4 -6.97 -42.27 42.65
N GLY A 5 -6.39 -42.94 41.66
CA GLY A 5 -5.30 -42.40 40.87
C GLY A 5 -5.79 -41.19 40.09
N VAL A 6 -5.08 -40.07 40.19
CA VAL A 6 -5.30 -38.89 39.36
C VAL A 6 -4.39 -39.04 38.14
N LEU A 7 -4.97 -39.44 37.01
CA LEU A 7 -4.30 -39.45 35.71
C LEU A 7 -4.35 -38.04 35.12
N VAL A 8 -3.25 -37.31 35.19
CA VAL A 8 -3.10 -36.03 34.48
C VAL A 8 -2.74 -36.33 33.02
N VAL A 9 -3.70 -36.14 32.12
CA VAL A 9 -3.47 -36.23 30.67
C VAL A 9 -3.04 -34.84 30.20
N LEU A 10 -1.74 -34.65 29.94
CA LEU A 10 -1.21 -33.48 29.25
C LEU A 10 -1.49 -33.65 27.75
N ALA A 11 -2.55 -33.00 27.27
CA ALA A 11 -2.83 -32.91 25.84
C ALA A 11 -1.92 -31.83 25.22
N THR A 12 -0.79 -32.24 24.63
CA THR A 12 0.01 -31.36 23.78
C THR A 12 -0.72 -31.17 22.45
N ALA A 13 -1.36 -30.01 22.27
CA ALA A 13 -1.87 -29.59 20.97
C ALA A 13 -0.68 -29.25 20.07
N VAL A 14 -0.30 -30.18 19.20
CA VAL A 14 0.60 -29.90 18.08
C VAL A 14 -0.16 -29.01 17.12
N PHE A 15 0.11 -27.70 17.15
CA PHE A 15 -0.33 -26.79 16.09
C PHE A 15 0.45 -27.15 14.82
N LEU A 16 -0.16 -28.01 14.00
CA LEU A 16 0.26 -28.19 12.61
C LEU A 16 0.04 -26.85 11.90
N CYS A 17 1.16 -26.16 11.64
CA CYS A 17 1.18 -24.97 10.81
C CYS A 17 0.78 -25.39 9.39
N HIS A 18 -0.50 -25.24 9.05
CA HIS A 18 -0.94 -25.34 7.66
C HIS A 18 -0.42 -24.12 6.92
N ALA A 19 0.75 -24.24 6.31
CA ALA A 19 1.18 -23.33 5.26
C ALA A 19 0.17 -23.46 4.12
N VAL A 20 -0.64 -22.43 3.92
CA VAL A 20 -1.47 -22.28 2.72
C VAL A 20 -0.50 -21.98 1.58
N PRO A 21 -0.41 -22.82 0.52
CA PRO A 21 0.33 -22.46 -0.67
C PRO A 21 -0.57 -21.51 -1.48
N GLY A 22 -0.45 -20.21 -1.20
CA GLY A 22 -1.06 -19.14 -1.98
C GLY A 22 -0.01 -18.57 -2.91
N ASP A 23 -0.17 -18.86 -4.19
CA ASP A 23 0.56 -18.29 -5.33
C ASP A 23 0.24 -16.78 -5.45
N GLU A 24 0.76 -15.96 -4.53
CA GLU A 24 0.71 -14.51 -4.66
C GLU A 24 2.07 -14.02 -5.12
N LYS A 25 2.20 -13.90 -6.45
CA LYS A 25 3.26 -13.15 -7.12
C LYS A 25 3.28 -11.71 -6.61
N HIS A 26 4.03 -11.47 -5.54
CA HIS A 26 4.37 -10.13 -5.10
C HIS A 26 5.23 -9.47 -6.18
N GLY A 27 4.71 -8.43 -6.84
CA GLY A 27 5.40 -7.69 -7.90
C GLY A 27 5.11 -8.15 -9.33
N GLY A 28 4.04 -8.92 -9.58
CA GLY A 28 3.54 -9.11 -10.94
C GLY A 28 2.94 -7.81 -11.47
N SER A 29 3.49 -7.27 -12.57
CA SER A 29 2.90 -6.13 -13.30
C SER A 29 1.45 -6.43 -13.63
N ASP A 30 0.50 -5.90 -12.85
CA ASP A 30 -0.90 -5.91 -13.22
C ASP A 30 -1.08 -4.89 -14.34
N THR A 31 -0.95 -5.35 -15.59
CA THR A 31 -1.02 -4.56 -16.82
C THR A 31 -2.39 -3.87 -17.03
N LYS A 32 -3.29 -3.97 -16.06
CA LYS A 32 -4.60 -3.31 -16.04
C LYS A 32 -4.67 -2.11 -15.10
N CYS A 33 -3.66 -1.91 -14.26
CA CYS A 33 -3.65 -0.86 -13.25
C CYS A 33 -2.67 0.26 -13.67
N PRO A 34 -3.16 1.35 -14.30
CA PRO A 34 -2.28 2.43 -14.76
C PRO A 34 -1.59 3.18 -13.61
N LEU A 35 -2.16 3.11 -12.39
CA LEU A 35 -1.57 3.66 -11.18
C LEU A 35 -1.67 2.64 -10.04
N THR A 36 -0.52 2.18 -9.59
CA THR A 36 -0.35 1.31 -8.42
C THR A 36 0.49 2.03 -7.38
N VAL A 37 0.29 1.67 -6.10
CA VAL A 37 1.19 2.10 -5.01
C VAL A 37 1.77 0.90 -4.29
N LYS A 38 2.96 1.07 -3.72
CA LYS A 38 3.61 0.14 -2.80
C LYS A 38 4.14 0.89 -1.60
N VAL A 39 3.79 0.50 -0.39
CA VAL A 39 4.23 1.18 0.83
C VAL A 39 4.86 0.19 1.80
N LEU A 40 6.05 0.54 2.28
CA LEU A 40 6.85 -0.25 3.21
C LEU A 40 7.12 0.52 4.50
N ASP A 41 7.14 -0.19 5.62
CA ASP A 41 7.53 0.28 6.94
C ASP A 41 9.00 -0.05 7.20
N ALA A 42 9.86 0.96 7.25
CA ALA A 42 11.29 0.80 7.48
C ALA A 42 11.64 0.46 8.94
N VAL A 43 10.75 0.73 9.89
CA VAL A 43 10.96 0.44 11.31
C VAL A 43 10.75 -1.05 11.58
N ARG A 44 9.72 -1.63 10.98
CA ARG A 44 9.38 -3.06 11.14
C ARG A 44 9.96 -3.97 10.07
N GLY A 45 10.36 -3.41 8.93
CA GLY A 45 10.83 -4.19 7.78
C GLY A 45 9.71 -4.99 7.11
N THR A 46 8.48 -4.46 7.12
CA THR A 46 7.28 -5.11 6.56
C THR A 46 6.55 -4.17 5.61
N PRO A 47 5.61 -4.68 4.79
CA PRO A 47 4.63 -3.81 4.14
C PRO A 47 3.84 -2.97 5.15
N ALA A 48 3.31 -1.85 4.66
CA ALA A 48 2.49 -0.93 5.45
C ALA A 48 1.02 -1.01 5.02
N PRO A 49 0.21 -1.88 5.64
CA PRO A 49 -1.19 -2.06 5.29
C PRO A 49 -2.08 -0.95 5.85
N ALA A 50 -3.30 -0.86 5.31
CA ALA A 50 -4.36 0.02 5.78
C ALA A 50 -4.02 1.52 5.79
N ILE A 51 -3.05 1.95 4.98
CA ILE A 51 -2.79 3.37 4.74
C ILE A 51 -3.86 3.89 3.80
N THR A 52 -4.72 4.78 4.30
CA THR A 52 -5.69 5.49 3.46
C THR A 52 -4.94 6.43 2.52
N LEU A 53 -5.36 6.46 1.25
CA LEU A 53 -4.82 7.37 0.25
C LEU A 53 -5.91 7.98 -0.62
N ARG A 54 -5.61 9.15 -1.17
CA ARG A 54 -6.48 9.89 -2.09
C ARG A 54 -5.70 10.32 -3.32
N VAL A 55 -6.31 10.16 -4.49
CA VAL A 55 -5.74 10.62 -5.75
C VAL A 55 -6.51 11.85 -6.20
N TYR A 56 -5.77 12.92 -6.50
CA TYR A 56 -6.28 14.18 -7.00
C TYR A 56 -5.72 14.45 -8.40
N ARG A 57 -6.51 15.16 -9.21
CA ARG A 57 -6.06 15.75 -10.48
C ARG A 57 -6.10 17.26 -10.38
N LYS A 58 -5.06 17.91 -10.91
CA LYS A 58 -5.00 19.37 -10.98
C LYS A 58 -5.88 19.88 -12.11
N ALA A 59 -6.81 20.77 -11.79
CA ALA A 59 -7.65 21.47 -12.76
C ALA A 59 -6.89 22.65 -13.41
N THR A 60 -7.48 23.23 -14.46
CA THR A 60 -6.90 24.35 -15.23
C THR A 60 -6.78 25.63 -14.40
N ASP A 61 -7.65 25.83 -13.42
CA ASP A 61 -7.61 26.93 -12.45
C ASP A 61 -6.58 26.71 -11.33
N GLY A 62 -5.87 25.58 -11.34
CA GLY A 62 -4.87 25.19 -10.35
C GLY A 62 -5.44 24.49 -9.11
N SER A 63 -6.76 24.35 -8.99
CA SER A 63 -7.40 23.60 -7.91
C SER A 63 -7.18 22.09 -8.04
N TRP A 64 -7.37 21.36 -6.94
CA TRP A 64 -7.27 19.91 -6.90
C TRP A 64 -8.66 19.27 -6.79
N ALA A 65 -9.02 18.42 -7.74
CA ALA A 65 -10.24 17.62 -7.68
C ALA A 65 -9.91 16.18 -7.29
N GLU A 66 -10.59 15.63 -6.28
CA GLU A 66 -10.44 14.22 -5.91
C GLU A 66 -10.99 13.35 -7.04
N VAL A 67 -10.19 12.38 -7.48
CA VAL A 67 -10.53 11.42 -8.52
C VAL A 67 -10.94 10.08 -7.91
N THR A 68 -10.19 9.64 -6.89
CA THR A 68 -10.43 8.38 -6.21
C THR A 68 -9.86 8.37 -4.79
N ARG A 69 -10.23 7.34 -4.03
CA ARG A 69 -9.70 7.04 -2.70
C ARG A 69 -9.54 5.52 -2.55
N GLY A 70 -8.53 5.11 -1.79
CA GLY A 70 -8.25 3.71 -1.54
C GLY A 70 -7.53 3.50 -0.21
N ALA A 71 -7.12 2.26 0.04
CA ALA A 71 -6.23 1.93 1.13
C ALA A 71 -5.29 0.80 0.71
N THR A 72 -4.09 0.76 1.30
CA THR A 72 -3.16 -0.35 1.05
C THR A 72 -3.66 -1.65 1.67
N ASP A 73 -3.48 -2.76 0.96
CA ASP A 73 -3.78 -4.11 1.42
C ASP A 73 -2.69 -4.68 2.35
N ALA A 74 -2.79 -5.97 2.70
CA ALA A 74 -1.81 -6.66 3.55
C ALA A 74 -0.39 -6.69 2.96
N ALA A 75 -0.25 -6.64 1.63
CA ALA A 75 1.01 -6.55 0.94
C ALA A 75 1.52 -5.11 0.82
N GLY A 76 0.82 -4.13 1.41
CA GLY A 76 1.16 -2.71 1.34
C GLY A 76 0.91 -2.13 -0.05
N GLU A 77 0.05 -2.75 -0.85
CA GLU A 77 -0.25 -2.34 -2.23
C GLU A 77 -1.65 -1.76 -2.34
N ALA A 78 -1.85 -0.84 -3.28
CA ALA A 78 -3.20 -0.52 -3.72
C ALA A 78 -3.23 -0.51 -5.25
N HIS A 79 -4.17 -1.28 -5.79
CA HIS A 79 -4.41 -1.50 -7.21
C HIS A 79 -5.77 -0.94 -7.60
N GLY A 80 -6.03 -0.79 -8.90
CA GLY A 80 -7.34 -0.37 -9.41
C GLY A 80 -7.80 0.99 -8.89
N LEU A 81 -6.86 1.87 -8.54
CA LEU A 81 -7.16 3.21 -8.01
C LEU A 81 -7.91 4.06 -9.04
N ILE A 82 -7.51 3.95 -10.30
CA ILE A 82 -8.10 4.63 -11.44
C ILE A 82 -7.95 3.73 -12.67
N ASP A 83 -8.94 3.73 -13.56
CA ASP A 83 -8.88 3.01 -14.83
C ASP A 83 -8.16 3.82 -15.93
N GLU A 84 -7.77 3.13 -17.01
CA GLU A 84 -7.08 3.71 -18.17
C GLU A 84 -7.86 4.88 -18.79
N GLN A 85 -9.19 4.79 -18.82
CA GLN A 85 -10.03 5.81 -19.46
C GLN A 85 -10.04 7.12 -18.67
N ASN A 86 -10.00 7.04 -17.34
CA ASN A 86 -10.02 8.19 -16.44
C ASN A 86 -8.62 8.73 -16.12
N PHE A 87 -7.57 7.93 -16.31
CA PHE A 87 -6.18 8.34 -16.12
C PHE A 87 -5.60 9.04 -17.36
N THR A 88 -6.14 10.23 -17.63
CA THR A 88 -5.75 11.06 -18.76
C THR A 88 -4.46 11.87 -18.49
N PRO A 89 -3.76 12.37 -19.52
CA PRO A 89 -2.62 13.25 -19.31
C PRO A 89 -2.94 14.45 -18.41
N GLY A 90 -2.05 14.75 -17.47
CA GLY A 90 -2.25 15.83 -16.50
C GLY A 90 -1.38 15.70 -15.26
N VAL A 91 -1.48 16.68 -14.35
CA VAL A 91 -0.79 16.64 -13.07
C VAL A 91 -1.69 15.95 -12.04
N TYR A 92 -1.13 14.94 -11.38
CA TYR A 92 -1.78 14.19 -10.32
C TYR A 92 -1.06 14.37 -9.00
N ARG A 93 -1.81 14.23 -7.91
CA ARG A 93 -1.29 14.15 -6.54
C ARG A 93 -1.84 12.90 -5.88
N VAL A 94 -0.98 12.10 -5.27
CA VAL A 94 -1.39 11.01 -4.36
C VAL A 94 -1.01 11.43 -2.96
N GLU A 95 -2.02 11.56 -2.10
CA GLU A 95 -1.89 11.91 -0.69
C GLU A 95 -2.06 10.65 0.16
N PHE A 96 -1.10 10.36 1.03
CA PHE A 96 -1.10 9.19 1.92
C PHE A 96 -1.25 9.64 3.37
N ASP A 97 -2.22 9.07 4.10
CA ASP A 97 -2.44 9.35 5.53
C ASP A 97 -1.44 8.58 6.41
N THR A 98 -0.18 9.00 6.33
CA THR A 98 0.93 8.41 7.10
C THR A 98 0.81 8.70 8.59
N LYS A 99 0.15 9.79 8.98
CA LYS A 99 -0.01 10.17 10.39
C LYS A 99 -0.94 9.22 11.12
N THR A 100 -2.10 8.90 10.54
CA THR A 100 -3.03 7.92 11.12
C THR A 100 -2.38 6.55 11.23
N TYR A 101 -1.64 6.13 10.20
CA TYR A 101 -0.87 4.89 10.22
C TYR A 101 0.11 4.82 11.40
N TRP A 102 0.99 5.81 11.55
CA TRP A 102 1.98 5.80 12.64
C TRP A 102 1.35 5.89 14.03
N LYS A 103 0.24 6.63 14.17
CA LYS A 103 -0.52 6.65 15.43
C LYS A 103 -1.09 5.28 15.79
N ALA A 104 -1.61 4.53 14.82
CA ALA A 104 -2.09 3.16 15.03
C ALA A 104 -0.94 2.23 15.46
N GLU A 105 0.26 2.45 14.93
CA GLU A 105 1.50 1.75 15.32
C GLU A 105 2.12 2.28 16.63
N ARG A 106 1.42 3.15 17.37
CA ARG A 106 1.88 3.75 18.64
C ARG A 106 3.20 4.53 18.50
N GLN A 107 3.46 5.10 17.34
CA GLN A 107 4.58 6.00 17.06
C GLN A 107 4.11 7.46 17.03
N THR A 108 5.02 8.39 17.31
CA THR A 108 4.78 9.82 17.11
C THR A 108 5.36 10.21 15.74
N PRO A 109 4.52 10.43 14.71
CA PRO A 109 5.01 10.86 13.40
C PRO A 109 5.30 12.37 13.38
N PHE A 110 6.23 12.76 12.52
CA PHE A 110 6.53 14.16 12.21
C PHE A 110 5.60 14.71 11.11
N HIS A 111 5.44 13.96 10.03
CA HIS A 111 4.67 14.39 8.86
C HIS A 111 3.16 14.25 9.12
N GLU A 112 2.39 15.26 8.72
CA GLU A 112 0.92 15.19 8.73
C GLU A 112 0.41 14.20 7.67
N LEU A 113 1.03 14.23 6.50
CA LEU A 113 0.71 13.43 5.32
C LEU A 113 2.02 13.21 4.53
N ALA A 114 2.01 12.25 3.60
CA ALA A 114 3.02 12.20 2.53
C ALA A 114 2.33 12.43 1.18
N ASP A 115 2.84 13.37 0.39
CA ASP A 115 2.32 13.70 -0.93
C ASP A 115 3.31 13.34 -2.03
N VAL A 116 2.80 12.77 -3.12
CA VAL A 116 3.54 12.56 -4.37
C VAL A 116 2.82 13.28 -5.50
N VAL A 117 3.44 14.32 -6.05
CA VAL A 117 2.89 15.12 -7.16
C VAL A 117 3.68 14.89 -8.42
N PHE A 118 3.03 14.53 -9.53
CA PHE A 118 3.71 14.17 -10.77
C PHE A 118 2.87 14.48 -12.01
N GLN A 119 3.56 14.63 -13.15
CA GLN A 119 2.94 14.74 -14.47
C GLN A 119 2.76 13.34 -15.06
N ALA A 120 1.51 12.92 -15.26
CA ALA A 120 1.18 11.69 -15.95
C ALA A 120 1.16 11.91 -17.47
N HIS A 121 1.63 10.89 -18.19
CA HIS A 121 1.56 10.75 -19.65
C HIS A 121 2.13 11.88 -20.50
N ALA A 122 3.14 12.61 -20.01
CA ALA A 122 3.80 13.67 -20.79
C ALA A 122 4.37 13.15 -22.13
N ASP A 123 4.91 11.93 -22.12
CA ASP A 123 5.56 11.28 -23.27
C ASP A 123 4.77 10.05 -23.75
N GLY A 124 3.45 10.02 -23.52
CA GLY A 124 2.56 8.92 -23.95
C GLY A 124 2.03 8.02 -22.83
N HIS A 125 1.31 6.98 -23.22
CA HIS A 125 0.62 6.05 -22.31
C HIS A 125 1.61 5.16 -21.55
N ARG A 126 1.60 5.27 -20.21
CA ARG A 126 2.57 4.67 -19.28
C ARG A 126 1.87 4.23 -18.00
N HIS A 127 2.31 3.14 -17.39
CA HIS A 127 1.85 2.74 -16.06
C HIS A 127 2.83 3.22 -15.00
N TYR A 128 2.29 3.54 -13.82
CA TYR A 128 3.05 4.16 -12.72
C TYR A 128 2.90 3.31 -11.47
N THR A 129 4.02 2.91 -10.87
CA THR A 129 4.06 2.40 -9.50
C THR A 129 4.76 3.40 -8.60
N LEU A 130 4.02 4.00 -7.67
CA LEU A 130 4.58 4.86 -6.64
C LEU A 130 5.00 4.01 -5.45
N ALA A 131 6.30 3.95 -5.17
CA ALA A 131 6.83 3.24 -4.02
C ALA A 131 7.22 4.21 -2.89
N LEU A 132 6.76 3.93 -1.68
CA LEU A 132 7.06 4.69 -0.47
C LEU A 132 7.73 3.81 0.58
N LEU A 133 8.76 4.34 1.23
CA LEU A 133 9.42 3.74 2.39
C LEU A 133 9.29 4.70 3.58
N LEU A 134 8.59 4.27 4.62
CA LEU A 134 8.18 5.13 5.73
C LEU A 134 9.03 4.90 6.98
N SER A 135 9.38 5.99 7.65
CA SER A 135 9.78 6.08 9.05
C SER A 135 8.95 7.18 9.73
N PRO A 136 8.83 7.22 11.07
CA PRO A 136 8.02 8.25 11.73
C PRO A 136 8.47 9.70 11.42
N PHE A 137 9.77 9.93 11.21
CA PHE A 137 10.36 11.25 10.93
C PHE A 137 10.93 11.40 9.51
N SER A 138 10.72 10.44 8.62
CA SER A 138 11.23 10.49 7.25
C SER A 138 10.39 9.59 6.35
N TYR A 139 10.20 9.98 5.10
CA TYR A 139 9.78 9.04 4.07
C TYR A 139 10.61 9.25 2.81
N THR A 140 10.79 8.18 2.06
CA THR A 140 11.34 8.24 0.70
C THR A 140 10.25 7.83 -0.27
N THR A 141 10.15 8.52 -1.39
CA THR A 141 9.28 8.14 -2.51
C THR A 141 10.08 7.96 -3.78
N THR A 142 9.71 6.96 -4.58
CA THR A 142 10.24 6.73 -5.93
C THR A 142 9.10 6.31 -6.85
N ALA A 143 9.34 6.39 -8.16
CA ALA A 143 8.39 5.96 -9.18
C ALA A 143 9.06 4.94 -10.10
N VAL A 144 8.37 3.82 -10.34
CA VAL A 144 8.66 2.93 -11.47
C VAL A 144 7.66 3.25 -12.56
N VAL A 145 8.14 3.56 -13.76
CA VAL A 145 7.30 3.94 -14.90
C VAL A 145 7.58 2.98 -16.05
N THR A 146 6.54 2.32 -16.54
CA THR A 146 6.63 1.36 -17.65
C THR A 146 5.76 1.81 -18.81
N ASN A 147 6.15 1.46 -20.04
CA ASN A 147 5.31 1.72 -21.20
C ASN A 147 4.14 0.74 -21.22
N ALA A 148 2.93 1.20 -21.56
CA ALA A 148 1.74 0.34 -21.58
C ALA A 148 1.76 -0.72 -22.70
N HIS A 149 2.67 -0.60 -23.67
CA HIS A 149 2.77 -1.44 -24.87
C HIS A 149 4.02 -2.33 -24.93
N GLU A 150 4.81 -2.39 -23.85
CA GLU A 150 5.97 -3.27 -23.70
C GLU A 150 5.72 -4.31 -22.60
#